data_AF-A0A6A0H492-F1
#
_entry.id   AF-A0A6A0H492-F1
#
_cell.length_a   1.000
_cell.length_b   1.000
_cell.length_c   1.000
_cell.angle_alpha   90.00
_cell.angle_beta   90.00
_cell.angle_gamma   90.00
#
_symmetry.space_group_name_H-M   'P 1'
#
loop_
_entity.id
_entity.type
_entity.pdbx_description
1 polymer ?
#
loop_
_entity_poly.entity_id
_entity_poly.type
_entity_poly.pdbx_seq_one_letter_code
_entity_poly.pdbx_strand_id
1 'polypeptide(L)'
;MKAIKLSGIVHILLEVHRSKIHSLLKQAQQIGLMTAYHHYFITSLDLHTVDLEDFKYSGTNTTALRLINLSDGTLQQILRDWSADLDDSGNIFGGEIVAGYSFADVPNIFEVPA
;
A
#
# COMPACT_ATOMS: atom_id res chain seq x y z
N MET A 1 2.85 -19.46 -7.22
CA MET A 1 1.42 -19.09 -7.27
C MET A 1 0.51 -20.30 -7.50
N LYS A 2 0.55 -20.99 -8.65
CA LYS A 2 -0.34 -22.15 -8.89
C LYS A 2 -0.24 -23.27 -7.84
N ALA A 3 0.96 -23.60 -7.38
CA ALA A 3 1.16 -24.60 -6.31
C ALA A 3 0.52 -24.19 -4.97
N ILE A 4 0.57 -22.89 -4.61
CA ILE A 4 0.01 -22.36 -3.36
C ILE A 4 -1.52 -22.50 -3.34
N LYS A 5 -2.16 -22.25 -4.50
CA LYS A 5 -3.60 -22.46 -4.68
C LYS A 5 -4.00 -23.91 -4.43
N LEU A 6 -3.21 -24.85 -4.96
CA LEU A 6 -3.50 -26.28 -4.83
C LEU A 6 -3.21 -26.81 -3.43
N SER A 7 -2.34 -26.16 -2.66
CA SER A 7 -2.02 -26.56 -1.28
C SER A 7 -3.05 -26.13 -0.23
N GLY A 8 -4.05 -25.30 -0.59
CA GLY A 8 -5.07 -24.83 0.36
C GLY A 8 -4.53 -23.93 1.47
N ILE A 9 -3.41 -23.26 1.24
CA ILE A 9 -2.80 -22.35 2.21
C ILE A 9 -3.64 -21.07 2.30
N VAL A 10 -4.05 -20.74 3.52
CA VAL A 10 -4.89 -19.56 3.80
C VAL A 10 -4.09 -18.36 4.32
N HIS A 11 -2.98 -18.59 5.04
CA HIS A 11 -2.10 -17.54 5.56
C HIS A 11 -0.85 -17.42 4.71
N ILE A 12 -0.63 -16.25 4.10
CA ILE A 12 0.45 -16.00 3.17
C ILE A 12 1.29 -14.84 3.69
N LEU A 13 2.54 -15.14 4.05
CA LEU A 13 3.54 -14.10 4.31
C LEU A 13 4.18 -13.70 2.98
N LEU A 14 4.12 -12.41 2.67
CA LEU A 14 4.63 -11.85 1.44
C LEU A 14 5.89 -11.00 1.70
N GLU A 15 7.04 -11.63 1.51
CA GLU A 15 8.35 -10.98 1.51
C GLU A 15 8.81 -10.82 0.06
N VAL A 16 8.58 -9.65 -0.52
CA VAL A 16 9.09 -9.28 -1.85
C VAL A 16 9.46 -7.82 -1.88
N HIS A 17 10.40 -7.48 -2.77
CA HIS A 17 10.71 -6.09 -3.04
C HIS A 17 9.46 -5.32 -3.48
N ARG A 18 9.31 -4.08 -2.99
CA ARG A 18 8.14 -3.21 -3.24
C ARG A 18 7.70 -3.17 -4.69
N SER A 19 8.64 -3.02 -5.62
CA SER A 19 8.38 -2.95 -7.07
C SER A 19 7.68 -4.18 -7.65
N LYS A 20 7.70 -5.32 -6.95
CA LYS A 20 7.07 -6.57 -7.40
C LYS A 20 5.72 -6.83 -6.75
N ILE A 21 5.37 -6.14 -5.65
CA ILE A 21 4.15 -6.38 -4.89
C ILE A 21 2.92 -6.30 -5.80
N HIS A 22 2.76 -5.20 -6.54
CA HIS A 22 1.62 -5.01 -7.44
C HIS A 22 1.50 -6.14 -8.48
N SER A 23 2.60 -6.48 -9.16
CA SER A 23 2.60 -7.55 -10.16
C SER A 23 2.25 -8.91 -9.57
N LEU A 24 2.67 -9.17 -8.33
CA LEU A 24 2.44 -10.41 -7.64
C LEU A 24 0.99 -10.53 -7.17
N LEU A 25 0.43 -9.46 -6.60
CA LEU A 25 -0.99 -9.40 -6.23
C LEU A 25 -1.88 -9.58 -7.46
N LYS A 26 -1.54 -8.93 -8.58
CA LYS A 26 -2.26 -9.13 -9.86
C LYS A 26 -2.26 -10.58 -10.33
N GLN A 27 -1.12 -11.27 -10.21
CA GLN A 27 -1.05 -12.71 -10.51
C GLN A 27 -1.88 -13.54 -9.52
N ALA A 28 -1.83 -13.23 -8.23
CA ALA A 28 -2.61 -13.91 -7.21
C ALA A 28 -4.12 -13.75 -7.46
N GLN A 29 -4.57 -12.57 -7.84
CA GLN A 29 -5.95 -12.29 -8.23
C GLN A 29 -6.38 -13.11 -9.45
N GLN A 30 -5.56 -13.14 -10.52
CA GLN A 30 -5.86 -13.90 -11.74
C GLN A 30 -6.07 -15.40 -11.49
N ILE A 31 -5.38 -15.96 -10.50
CA ILE A 31 -5.54 -17.37 -10.14
C ILE A 31 -6.54 -17.59 -9.01
N GLY A 32 -7.17 -16.55 -8.46
CA GLY A 32 -8.17 -16.68 -7.39
C GLY A 32 -7.58 -16.94 -6.00
N LEU A 33 -6.39 -16.41 -5.71
CA LEU A 33 -5.78 -16.39 -4.38
C LEU A 33 -6.02 -15.07 -3.62
N MET A 34 -6.70 -14.10 -4.23
CA MET A 34 -7.17 -12.89 -3.55
C MET A 34 -8.68 -12.99 -3.35
N THR A 35 -9.07 -13.65 -2.26
CA THR A 35 -10.46 -13.82 -1.82
C THR A 35 -10.54 -13.66 -0.30
N ALA A 36 -11.76 -13.53 0.25
CA ALA A 36 -11.99 -13.46 1.69
C ALA A 36 -11.48 -14.65 2.51
N TYR A 37 -11.16 -15.77 1.86
CA TYR A 37 -10.57 -16.94 2.50
C TYR A 37 -9.06 -16.83 2.78
N HIS A 38 -8.38 -15.85 2.15
CA HIS A 38 -6.94 -15.69 2.25
C HIS A 38 -6.58 -14.47 3.09
N HIS A 39 -5.54 -14.65 3.90
CA HIS A 39 -4.95 -13.62 4.74
C HIS A 39 -3.50 -13.37 4.30
N TYR A 40 -3.21 -12.15 3.89
CA TYR A 40 -1.88 -11.71 3.49
C TYR A 40 -1.24 -10.90 4.61
N PHE A 41 0.00 -11.23 4.94
CA PHE A 41 0.86 -10.37 5.75
C PHE A 41 2.01 -9.87 4.88
N ILE A 42 2.03 -8.57 4.60
CA ILE A 42 3.05 -7.92 3.77
C ILE A 42 4.09 -7.27 4.69
N THR A 43 5.34 -7.68 4.52
CA THR A 43 6.46 -7.25 5.39
C THR A 43 7.05 -5.90 4.99
N SER A 44 6.69 -5.37 3.81
CA SER A 44 7.11 -4.05 3.34
C SER A 44 6.59 -2.94 4.26
N LEU A 45 7.49 -2.20 4.91
CA LEU A 45 7.17 -1.13 5.88
C LEU A 45 6.63 0.17 5.26
N ASP A 46 6.57 0.18 3.94
CA ASP A 46 6.36 1.32 3.07
C ASP A 46 5.28 1.02 2.01
N LEU A 47 4.46 0.00 2.27
CA LEU A 47 3.38 -0.42 1.38
C LEU A 47 2.40 0.72 1.06
N HIS A 48 2.27 1.69 1.96
CA HIS A 48 1.41 2.87 1.80
C HIS A 48 1.77 3.74 0.58
N THR A 49 2.94 3.56 -0.04
CA THR A 49 3.31 4.26 -1.28
C THR A 49 2.96 3.49 -2.55
N VAL A 50 2.46 2.27 -2.42
CA VAL A 50 2.09 1.42 -3.56
C VAL A 50 0.61 1.66 -3.85
N ASP A 51 0.27 1.90 -5.10
CA ASP A 51 -1.13 1.94 -5.51
C ASP A 51 -1.72 0.52 -5.42
N LEU A 52 -2.74 0.38 -4.59
CA LEU A 52 -3.45 -0.87 -4.34
C LEU A 52 -4.94 -0.77 -4.71
N GLU A 53 -5.35 0.26 -5.46
CA GLU A 53 -6.74 0.49 -5.84
C GLU A 53 -7.38 -0.74 -6.49
N ASP A 54 -6.66 -1.38 -7.41
CA ASP A 54 -7.06 -2.61 -8.11
C ASP A 54 -7.42 -3.78 -7.18
N PHE A 55 -6.94 -3.76 -5.92
CA PHE A 55 -7.06 -4.87 -4.97
C PHE A 55 -8.01 -4.59 -3.81
N LYS A 56 -8.45 -3.34 -3.61
CA LYS A 56 -9.30 -2.92 -2.47
C LYS A 56 -10.60 -3.73 -2.39
N TYR A 57 -11.18 -4.05 -3.54
CA TYR A 57 -12.45 -4.77 -3.63
C TYR A 57 -12.29 -6.29 -3.79
N SER A 58 -11.08 -6.84 -3.58
CA SER A 58 -10.84 -8.28 -3.64
C SER A 58 -11.47 -9.07 -2.49
N GLY A 59 -11.91 -8.39 -1.42
CA GLY A 59 -12.44 -9.01 -0.20
C GLY A 59 -11.37 -9.74 0.62
N THR A 60 -10.09 -9.65 0.24
CA THR A 60 -8.97 -10.31 0.92
C THR A 60 -8.55 -9.54 2.17
N ASN A 61 -8.26 -10.27 3.24
CA ASN A 61 -7.68 -9.67 4.44
C ASN A 61 -6.18 -9.44 4.23
N THR A 62 -5.77 -8.17 4.15
CA THR A 62 -4.37 -7.80 3.95
C THR A 62 -3.88 -6.96 5.13
N THR A 63 -2.85 -7.43 5.80
CA THR A 63 -2.16 -6.74 6.90
C THR A 63 -0.78 -6.31 6.43
N ALA A 64 -0.38 -5.10 6.81
CA ALA A 64 0.97 -4.59 6.57
C ALA A 64 1.40 -3.67 7.72
N LEU A 65 2.69 -3.38 7.79
CA LEU A 65 3.25 -2.42 8.74
C LEU A 65 3.57 -1.10 8.03
N ARG A 66 3.40 0.01 8.76
CA ARG A 66 3.77 1.35 8.27
C ARG A 66 4.74 1.98 9.25
N LEU A 67 5.93 2.36 8.76
CA LEU A 67 6.95 3.00 9.60
C LEU A 67 6.57 4.43 9.99
N ILE A 68 5.89 5.14 9.10
CA ILE A 68 5.58 6.57 9.25
C ILE A 68 4.14 6.73 9.73
N ASN A 69 3.91 7.49 10.81
CA ASN A 69 2.56 7.82 11.23
C ASN A 69 2.07 9.14 10.63
N LEU A 70 1.32 9.07 9.54
CA LEU A 70 0.79 10.24 8.82
C LEU A 70 -0.29 11.03 9.59
N SER A 71 -0.82 10.51 10.70
CA SER A 71 -1.77 11.24 11.56
C SER A 71 -1.09 12.12 12.61
N ASP A 72 0.24 12.06 12.75
CA ASP A 72 0.96 12.91 13.69
C ASP A 72 0.96 14.38 13.23
N GLY A 73 0.45 15.27 14.07
CA GLY A 73 0.33 16.69 13.77
C GLY A 73 1.69 17.37 13.55
N THR A 74 2.74 16.90 14.23
CA THR A 74 4.11 17.41 14.05
C THR A 74 4.64 17.04 12.69
N LEU A 75 4.54 15.76 12.31
CA LEU A 75 4.92 15.29 10.98
C LEU A 75 4.15 16.04 9.88
N GLN A 76 2.84 16.23 10.05
CA GLN A 76 2.05 16.98 9.07
C GLN A 76 2.49 18.43 8.93
N GLN A 77 2.91 19.08 10.02
CA GLN A 77 3.44 20.44 9.96
C GLN A 77 4.76 20.47 9.19
N ILE A 78 5.68 19.56 9.51
CA ILE A 78 6.98 19.43 8.81
C ILE A 78 6.77 19.18 7.31
N LEU A 79 5.82 18.31 6.93
CA LEU A 79 5.50 18.03 5.54
C LEU A 79 4.93 19.26 4.81
N ARG A 80 4.07 20.04 5.47
CA ARG A 80 3.53 21.29 4.91
C ARG A 80 4.61 22.33 4.70
N ASP A 81 5.46 22.54 5.70
CA ASP A 81 6.56 23.50 5.64
C ASP A 81 7.55 23.09 4.52
N TRP A 82 7.88 21.81 4.42
CA TRP A 82 8.74 21.30 3.34
C TRP A 82 8.10 21.47 1.96
N SER A 83 6.79 21.24 1.83
CA SER A 83 6.09 21.44 0.56
C SER A 83 6.10 22.91 0.13
N ALA A 84 5.91 23.84 1.05
CA ALA A 84 5.92 25.27 0.77
C ALA A 84 7.31 25.78 0.33
N ASP A 85 8.38 25.31 0.99
CA ASP A 85 9.76 25.64 0.60
C ASP A 85 10.11 25.13 -0.81
N LEU A 86 9.53 24.00 -1.22
CA LEU A 86 9.74 23.45 -2.56
C LEU A 86 9.06 24.31 -3.65
N ASP A 87 7.86 24.83 -3.39
CA ASP A 87 7.12 25.69 -4.31
C ASP A 87 7.82 27.06 -4.52
N ASP A 88 8.45 27.60 -3.49
CA ASP A 88 9.17 28.88 -3.55
C ASP A 88 10.56 28.79 -4.21
N SER A 89 11.13 27.59 -4.32
CA SER A 89 12.49 27.36 -4.87
C SER A 89 12.56 27.27 -6.40
N GLY A 90 11.42 27.25 -7.11
CA GLY A 90 11.35 27.23 -8.57
C GLY A 90 11.99 26.00 -9.24
N ASN A 91 12.28 24.94 -8.49
CA ASN A 91 13.06 23.81 -8.97
C ASN A 91 12.16 22.61 -9.33
N ILE A 92 11.88 22.47 -10.63
CA ILE A 92 11.16 21.33 -11.24
C ILE A 92 12.07 20.09 -11.38
N PHE A 93 12.45 19.48 -10.26
CA PHE A 93 13.08 18.14 -10.29
C PHE A 93 12.12 17.07 -9.77
N GLY A 94 11.27 16.60 -10.68
CA GLY A 94 11.14 15.18 -11.00
C GLY A 94 10.81 14.24 -9.85
N GLY A 95 9.59 14.36 -9.35
CA GLY A 95 8.94 13.34 -8.54
C GLY A 95 7.52 13.79 -8.31
N GLU A 96 6.62 13.36 -9.19
CA GLU A 96 5.18 13.55 -9.08
C GLU A 96 4.72 13.24 -7.64
N ILE A 97 4.65 14.24 -6.77
CA ILE A 97 3.68 14.25 -5.67
C ILE A 97 2.37 14.36 -6.43
N VAL A 98 1.78 13.20 -6.70
CA VAL A 98 0.60 13.06 -7.56
C VAL A 98 -0.43 14.10 -7.15
N ALA A 99 -0.53 15.13 -7.98
CA ALA A 99 -1.50 16.20 -7.87
C ALA A 99 -2.88 15.56 -8.09
N GLY A 100 -3.45 15.01 -7.03
CA GLY A 100 -4.63 14.17 -7.11
C GLY A 100 -4.91 13.34 -5.86
N TYR A 101 -3.92 13.08 -5.00
CA TYR A 101 -4.16 12.46 -3.70
C TYR A 101 -4.07 13.50 -2.60
N SER A 102 -5.21 13.89 -2.03
CA SER A 102 -5.20 14.49 -0.71
C SER A 102 -4.49 13.53 0.24
N PHE A 103 -3.69 14.04 1.15
CA PHE A 103 -3.14 13.22 2.21
C PHE A 103 -4.26 12.59 3.09
N ALA A 104 -5.48 13.13 3.01
CA ALA A 104 -6.71 12.56 3.57
C ALA A 104 -7.28 11.38 2.73
N ASP A 105 -6.88 11.23 1.47
CA ASP A 105 -7.31 10.16 0.56
C ASP A 105 -6.43 8.91 0.70
N VAL A 106 -5.34 8.97 1.46
CA VAL A 106 -4.61 7.76 1.87
C VAL A 106 -5.53 7.05 2.86
N PRO A 107 -6.15 5.91 2.49
CA PRO A 107 -7.01 5.21 3.41
C PRO A 107 -6.19 4.90 4.65
N ASN A 108 -6.78 5.10 5.84
CA ASN A 108 -6.27 4.41 7.02
C ASN A 108 -6.28 2.92 6.66
N ILE A 109 -5.12 2.37 6.35
CA ILE A 109 -4.95 0.93 6.13
C ILE A 109 -4.95 0.30 7.52
N PHE A 110 -6.10 0.34 8.18
CA PHE A 110 -6.33 -0.33 9.44
C PHE A 110 -7.76 -0.88 9.42
N GLU A 111 -7.82 -2.20 9.30
CA GLU A 111 -8.97 -3.10 9.48
C GLU A 111 -10.22 -2.79 8.64
N VAL A 112 -10.43 -3.61 7.61
CA VAL A 112 -11.80 -3.90 7.15
C VAL A 112 -12.44 -4.75 8.26
N PRO A 113 -13.47 -4.25 8.96
CA PRO A 113 -14.17 -5.08 9.93
C PRO A 113 -14.95 -6.19 9.20
N ALA A 114 -15.12 -7.32 9.90
CA ALA A 114 -15.77 -8.53 9.44
C ALA A 114 -17.15 -8.32 8.80
#